data_AF-A0A0F9GFW3-F1
#
_entry.id   AF-A0A0F9GFW3-F1
#
_cell.length_a   1.000
_cell.length_b   1.000
_cell.length_c   1.000
_cell.angle_alpha   90.00
_cell.angle_beta   90.00
_cell.angle_gamma   90.00
#
_symmetry.space_group_name_H-M   'P 1'
#
loop_
_entity.id
_entity.type
_entity.pdbx_description
1 polymer ?
#
loop_
_entity_poly.entity_id
_entity_poly.type
_entity_poly.pdbx_seq_one_letter_code
_entity_poly.pdbx_strand_id
1 'polypeptide(L)'
;MARLTKQIKETAIREAAKNGVPVSVLLGIWQAESAFDVLALGDLNNDGAAFSYGIGQLHVKGAGGGIHPRKLLILAVNAAMSAGFLGRCFQAFPDSPDLSISAYNQGISGAKDRGLKTNQGYVDTVKRFAKAFGDLDKITPKDAPKRTYTVKAGDNLWKIAQRFYSQGTRWNEIYDANKSVIGPDPDLIQPGQVLTIP
;
A
#
# COMPACT_ATOMS: atom_id res chain seq x y z
N MET A 1 14.76 14.11 0.34
CA MET A 1 14.93 12.71 -0.12
C MET A 1 14.89 11.70 1.03
N ALA A 2 15.84 11.70 1.99
CA ALA A 2 15.94 10.66 3.04
C ALA A 2 14.67 10.40 3.86
N ARG A 3 13.91 11.45 4.23
CA ARG A 3 12.64 11.32 4.97
C ARG A 3 11.56 10.57 4.17
N LEU A 4 11.44 10.84 2.87
CA LEU A 4 10.48 10.18 2.00
C LEU A 4 10.85 8.71 1.79
N THR A 5 12.14 8.42 1.58
CA THR A 5 12.65 7.05 1.48
C THR A 5 12.37 6.23 2.75
N LYS A 6 12.56 6.81 3.93
CA LYS A 6 12.19 6.18 5.21
C LYS A 6 10.69 5.91 5.28
N GLN A 7 9.86 6.91 4.93
CA GLN A 7 8.42 6.78 4.96
C GLN A 7 7.89 5.70 4.00
N ILE A 8 8.49 5.56 2.81
CA ILE A 8 8.14 4.51 1.84
C ILE A 8 8.44 3.13 2.41
N LYS A 9 9.65 2.92 2.97
CA LYS A 9 10.03 1.62 3.57
C LYS A 9 9.10 1.24 4.73
N GLU A 10 8.85 2.16 5.65
CA GLU A 10 7.94 1.92 6.78
C GLU A 10 6.52 1.61 6.31
N THR A 11 6.06 2.26 5.24
CA THR A 11 4.74 2.00 4.65
C THR A 11 4.71 0.64 3.97
N ALA A 12 5.74 0.27 3.21
CA ALA A 12 5.85 -1.05 2.61
C ALA A 12 5.81 -2.16 3.66
N ILE A 13 6.57 -2.04 4.76
CA ILE A 13 6.59 -3.02 5.85
C ILE A 13 5.19 -3.25 6.42
N ARG A 14 4.46 -2.16 6.75
CA ARG A 14 3.11 -2.27 7.31
C ARG A 14 2.11 -2.87 6.32
N GLU A 15 2.09 -2.37 5.09
CA GLU A 15 1.12 -2.83 4.09
C GLU A 15 1.42 -4.25 3.62
N ALA A 16 2.69 -4.64 3.52
CA ALA A 16 3.08 -6.01 3.20
C ALA A 16 2.65 -6.98 4.30
N ALA A 17 2.90 -6.64 5.57
CA ALA A 17 2.46 -7.41 6.73
C ALA A 17 0.93 -7.58 6.76
N LYS A 18 0.18 -6.49 6.51
CA LYS A 18 -1.30 -6.51 6.46
C LYS A 18 -1.85 -7.44 5.38
N ASN A 19 -1.16 -7.57 4.25
CA ASN A 19 -1.64 -8.31 3.09
C ASN A 19 -0.95 -9.68 2.89
N GLY A 20 -0.05 -10.07 3.79
CA GLY A 20 0.62 -11.37 3.74
C GLY A 20 1.58 -11.53 2.56
N VAL A 21 2.27 -10.45 2.16
CA VAL A 21 3.19 -10.46 1.01
C VAL A 21 4.63 -10.12 1.44
N PRO A 22 5.67 -10.56 0.70
CA PRO A 22 7.04 -10.17 1.01
C PRO A 22 7.24 -8.65 0.84
N VAL A 23 7.89 -8.01 1.82
CA VAL A 23 8.23 -6.58 1.79
C VAL A 23 9.14 -6.28 0.60
N SER A 24 10.09 -7.19 0.33
CA SER A 24 11.05 -7.07 -0.75
C SER A 24 10.39 -7.06 -2.13
N VAL A 25 9.39 -7.92 -2.34
CA VAL A 25 8.64 -8.00 -3.60
C VAL A 25 7.79 -6.75 -3.79
N LEU A 26 7.10 -6.26 -2.75
CA LEU A 26 6.32 -5.03 -2.83
C LEU A 26 7.20 -3.82 -3.18
N LEU A 27 8.36 -3.68 -2.53
CA LEU A 27 9.33 -2.62 -2.86
C LEU A 27 9.95 -2.80 -4.24
N GLY A 28 10.18 -4.04 -4.68
CA GLY A 28 10.66 -4.35 -6.02
C GLY A 28 9.66 -3.92 -7.10
N ILE A 29 8.37 -4.13 -6.86
CA ILE A 29 7.27 -3.63 -7.71
C ILE A 29 7.28 -2.11 -7.73
N TRP A 30 7.25 -1.44 -6.57
CA TRP A 30 7.24 0.03 -6.54
C TRP A 30 8.48 0.68 -7.19
N GLN A 31 9.63 0.01 -7.12
CA GLN A 31 10.82 0.43 -7.85
C GLN A 31 10.66 0.25 -9.37
N ALA A 32 10.03 -0.84 -9.83
CA ALA A 32 9.78 -1.09 -11.25
C ALA A 32 8.69 -0.17 -11.83
N GLU A 33 7.63 0.09 -11.06
CA GLU A 33 6.47 0.86 -11.50
C GLU A 33 6.73 2.37 -11.55
N SER A 34 7.43 2.93 -10.55
CA SER A 34 7.60 4.38 -10.48
C SER A 34 8.97 4.86 -10.02
N ALA A 35 9.93 3.95 -9.83
CA ALA A 35 11.21 4.27 -9.18
C ALA A 35 11.01 4.99 -7.82
N PHE A 36 9.97 4.59 -7.07
CA PHE A 36 9.52 5.20 -5.82
C PHE A 36 8.98 6.65 -5.92
N ASP A 37 8.71 7.16 -7.12
CA ASP A 37 8.00 8.42 -7.27
C ASP A 37 6.53 8.24 -6.86
N VAL A 38 6.14 8.94 -5.80
CA VAL A 38 4.78 8.91 -5.24
C VAL A 38 3.80 9.74 -6.06
N LEU A 39 4.30 10.63 -6.92
CA LEU A 39 3.51 11.49 -7.79
C LEU A 39 3.51 11.02 -9.25
N ALA A 40 4.11 9.86 -9.54
CA ALA A 40 4.23 9.34 -10.89
C ALA A 40 2.87 9.24 -11.60
N LEU A 41 2.86 9.70 -12.84
CA LEU A 41 1.76 9.56 -13.78
C LEU A 41 2.22 8.60 -14.87
N GLY A 42 1.46 7.53 -15.11
CA GLY A 42 1.77 6.62 -16.21
C GLY A 42 1.22 7.11 -17.54
N ASP A 43 1.07 6.16 -18.46
CA ASP A 43 0.68 6.46 -19.84
C ASP A 43 -0.61 7.27 -19.94
N LEU A 44 -0.63 8.19 -20.90
CA LEU A 44 -1.76 9.08 -21.15
C LEU A 44 -2.77 8.41 -22.07
N ASN A 45 -4.04 8.71 -21.85
CA ASN A 45 -5.13 8.39 -22.75
C ASN A 45 -5.17 9.35 -23.94
N ASN A 46 -6.09 9.10 -24.86
CA ASN A 46 -6.29 9.95 -26.04
C ASN A 46 -6.69 11.39 -25.68
N ASP A 47 -7.17 11.63 -24.46
CA ASP A 47 -7.54 12.95 -23.93
C ASP A 47 -6.40 13.60 -23.13
N GLY A 48 -5.21 13.01 -23.10
CA GLY A 48 -4.05 13.49 -22.35
C GLY A 48 -4.10 13.24 -20.83
N ALA A 49 -5.04 12.43 -20.34
CA ALA A 49 -5.16 12.06 -18.93
C ALA A 49 -4.45 10.72 -18.65
N ALA A 50 -3.63 10.69 -17.59
CA ALA A 50 -2.94 9.46 -17.17
C ALA A 50 -3.91 8.32 -16.82
N PHE A 51 -3.55 7.08 -17.13
CA PHE A 51 -4.34 5.90 -16.79
C PHE A 51 -3.97 5.29 -15.43
N SER A 52 -2.71 5.46 -15.02
CA SER A 52 -2.14 4.93 -13.79
C SER A 52 -1.46 6.02 -12.97
N TYR A 53 -1.44 5.84 -11.65
CA TYR A 53 -1.02 6.87 -10.72
C TYR A 53 -0.20 6.30 -9.56
N GLY A 54 0.73 7.12 -9.08
CA GLY A 54 1.45 6.95 -7.82
C GLY A 54 2.44 5.79 -7.80
N ILE A 55 2.83 5.43 -6.57
CA ILE A 55 3.98 4.55 -6.32
C ILE A 55 3.84 3.13 -6.89
N GLY A 56 2.61 2.61 -6.96
CA GLY A 56 2.31 1.30 -7.52
C GLY A 56 1.66 1.34 -8.90
N GLN A 57 1.63 2.51 -9.57
CA GLN A 57 1.01 2.72 -10.89
C GLN A 57 -0.40 2.11 -11.01
N LEU A 58 -1.27 2.44 -10.06
CA LEU A 58 -2.62 1.87 -10.02
C LEU A 58 -3.55 2.52 -11.04
N HIS A 59 -4.26 1.68 -11.79
CA HIS A 59 -5.30 2.12 -12.73
C HIS A 59 -6.57 2.54 -12.00
N VAL A 60 -7.18 3.67 -12.39
CA VAL A 60 -8.42 4.20 -11.76
C VAL A 60 -9.57 3.18 -11.84
N LYS A 61 -9.73 2.50 -12.98
CA LYS A 61 -10.74 1.45 -13.14
C LYS A 61 -10.47 0.24 -12.24
N GLY A 62 -9.21 -0.19 -12.15
CA GLY A 62 -8.79 -1.31 -11.29
C GLY A 62 -8.82 -1.00 -9.79
N ALA A 63 -8.74 0.28 -9.44
CA ALA A 63 -8.81 0.80 -8.08
C ALA A 63 -10.26 0.90 -7.53
N GLY A 64 -11.28 0.46 -8.29
CA GLY A 64 -12.66 0.34 -7.80
C GLY A 64 -13.63 1.42 -8.27
N GLY A 65 -13.39 2.08 -9.41
CA GLY A 65 -14.37 2.89 -10.14
C GLY A 65 -14.85 4.20 -9.49
N GLY A 66 -14.71 4.36 -8.17
CA GLY A 66 -15.18 5.53 -7.41
C GLY A 66 -14.06 6.35 -6.75
N ILE A 67 -12.79 5.99 -6.93
CA ILE A 67 -11.68 6.76 -6.37
C ILE A 67 -11.28 7.90 -7.31
N HIS A 68 -11.30 9.13 -6.78
CA HIS A 68 -10.80 10.27 -7.54
C HIS A 68 -9.29 10.11 -7.81
N PRO A 69 -8.79 10.31 -9.06
CA PRO A 69 -7.40 10.03 -9.42
C PRO A 69 -6.35 10.68 -8.51
N ARG A 70 -6.56 11.93 -8.10
CA ARG A 70 -5.68 12.63 -7.14
C ARG A 70 -5.48 11.89 -5.80
N LYS A 71 -6.43 11.07 -5.36
CA LYS A 71 -6.24 10.25 -4.14
C LYS A 71 -5.20 9.15 -4.34
N LEU A 72 -4.99 8.67 -5.57
CA LEU A 72 -3.94 7.71 -5.89
C LEU A 72 -2.53 8.32 -5.88
N LEU A 73 -2.39 9.65 -5.80
CA LEU A 73 -1.10 10.31 -5.59
C LEU A 73 -0.72 10.42 -4.09
N ILE A 74 -1.61 9.97 -3.20
CA ILE A 74 -1.34 9.93 -1.76
C ILE A 74 -0.66 8.59 -1.46
N LEU A 75 0.58 8.63 -0.98
CA LEU A 75 1.38 7.42 -0.67
C LEU A 75 0.59 6.38 0.13
N ALA A 76 -0.06 6.79 1.22
CA ALA A 76 -0.80 5.86 2.08
C ALA A 76 -1.96 5.16 1.35
N VAL A 77 -2.66 5.88 0.46
CA VAL A 77 -3.77 5.32 -0.31
C VAL A 77 -3.25 4.36 -1.37
N ASN A 78 -2.27 4.81 -2.16
CA ASN A 78 -1.72 4.01 -3.25
C ASN A 78 -1.03 2.74 -2.72
N ALA A 79 -0.21 2.88 -1.68
CA ALA A 79 0.50 1.76 -1.08
C ALA A 79 -0.45 0.69 -0.53
N ALA A 80 -1.50 1.08 0.18
CA ALA A 80 -2.48 0.13 0.73
C ALA A 80 -3.23 -0.62 -0.38
N MET A 81 -3.62 0.08 -1.44
CA MET A 81 -4.32 -0.54 -2.58
C MET A 81 -3.38 -1.43 -3.40
N SER A 82 -2.15 -1.00 -3.62
CA SER A 82 -1.11 -1.76 -4.32
C SER A 82 -0.77 -3.05 -3.57
N ALA A 83 -0.47 -2.96 -2.27
CA ALA A 83 -0.20 -4.13 -1.44
C ALA A 83 -1.40 -5.08 -1.34
N GLY A 84 -2.62 -4.54 -1.21
CA GLY A 84 -3.85 -5.34 -1.21
C GLY A 84 -4.12 -6.04 -2.54
N PHE A 85 -3.78 -5.42 -3.66
CA PHE A 85 -3.85 -6.09 -4.96
C PHE A 85 -2.77 -7.17 -5.10
N LEU A 86 -1.53 -6.89 -4.66
CA LEU A 86 -0.46 -7.89 -4.63
C LEU A 86 -0.84 -9.10 -3.75
N GLY A 87 -1.44 -8.88 -2.58
CA GLY A 87 -1.95 -9.94 -1.72
C GLY A 87 -2.96 -10.84 -2.43
N ARG A 88 -3.91 -10.25 -3.19
CA ARG A 88 -4.84 -11.02 -4.03
C ARG A 88 -4.14 -11.79 -5.15
N CYS A 89 -3.05 -11.26 -5.70
CA CYS A 89 -2.24 -11.97 -6.69
C CYS A 89 -1.57 -13.21 -6.06
N PHE A 90 -0.96 -13.06 -4.88
CA PHE A 90 -0.37 -14.18 -4.12
C PHE A 90 -1.41 -15.23 -3.71
N GLN A 91 -2.61 -14.81 -3.33
CA GLN A 91 -3.72 -15.73 -3.07
C GLN A 91 -4.19 -16.48 -4.33
N ALA A 92 -4.12 -15.84 -5.50
CA ALA A 92 -4.52 -16.47 -6.76
C ALA A 92 -3.48 -17.46 -7.31
N PHE A 93 -2.20 -17.31 -6.93
CA PHE A 93 -1.10 -18.16 -7.38
C PHE A 93 -0.18 -18.55 -6.20
N PRO A 94 -0.70 -19.28 -5.19
CA PRO A 94 0.04 -19.56 -3.96
C PRO A 94 1.34 -20.35 -4.19
N ASP A 95 1.36 -21.19 -5.22
CA ASP A 95 2.52 -22.04 -5.57
C ASP A 95 3.48 -21.37 -6.58
N SER A 96 3.19 -20.12 -6.99
CA SER A 96 4.00 -19.42 -7.98
C SER A 96 4.13 -17.92 -7.66
N PRO A 97 5.17 -17.54 -6.91
CA PRO A 97 5.51 -16.13 -6.69
C PRO A 97 5.74 -15.37 -8.00
N ASP A 98 6.31 -16.02 -9.01
CA ASP A 98 6.56 -15.41 -10.31
C ASP A 98 5.25 -15.09 -11.06
N LEU A 99 4.25 -15.98 -11.02
CA LEU A 99 2.90 -15.67 -11.54
C LEU A 99 2.19 -14.61 -10.71
N SER A 100 2.42 -14.58 -9.39
CA SER A 100 1.86 -13.53 -8.51
C SER A 100 2.41 -12.15 -8.88
N ILE A 101 3.72 -12.03 -9.11
CA ILE A 101 4.36 -10.80 -9.60
C ILE A 101 3.84 -10.45 -10.99
N SER A 102 3.79 -11.43 -11.89
CA SER A 102 3.26 -11.24 -13.24
C SER A 102 1.83 -10.68 -13.22
N ALA A 103 0.96 -11.25 -12.37
CA ALA A 103 -0.42 -10.85 -12.21
C ALA A 103 -0.61 -9.42 -11.69
N TYR A 104 0.36 -8.87 -10.96
CA TYR A 104 0.32 -7.47 -10.56
C TYR A 104 0.31 -6.55 -11.79
N ASN A 105 1.12 -6.86 -12.80
CA ASN A 105 1.24 -6.03 -14.00
C ASN A 105 0.15 -6.34 -15.05
N GLN A 106 -0.16 -7.61 -15.30
CA GLN A 106 -1.10 -7.98 -16.37
C GLN A 106 -2.51 -8.40 -15.88
N GLY A 107 -2.78 -8.26 -14.59
CA GLY A 107 -4.00 -8.72 -13.94
C GLY A 107 -4.02 -10.23 -13.68
N ILE A 108 -4.81 -10.65 -12.69
CA ILE A 108 -4.94 -12.07 -12.31
C ILE A 108 -5.50 -12.92 -13.46
N SER A 109 -6.53 -12.44 -14.18
CA SER A 109 -7.05 -13.17 -15.35
C SER A 109 -5.99 -13.29 -16.44
N GLY A 110 -5.29 -12.18 -16.74
CA GLY A 110 -4.23 -12.17 -17.75
C GLY A 110 -3.10 -13.15 -17.42
N ALA A 111 -2.71 -13.25 -16.15
CA ALA A 111 -1.72 -14.22 -15.70
C ALA A 111 -2.22 -15.67 -15.77
N LYS A 112 -3.52 -15.93 -15.53
CA LYS A 112 -4.11 -17.27 -15.74
C LYS A 112 -4.07 -17.67 -17.22
N ASP A 113 -4.39 -16.74 -18.12
CA ASP A 113 -4.51 -17.01 -19.55
C ASP A 113 -3.15 -17.11 -20.25
N ARG A 114 -2.25 -16.16 -19.96
CA ARG A 114 -0.96 -16.01 -20.67
C ARG A 114 0.23 -16.57 -19.91
N GLY A 115 0.10 -16.79 -18.60
CA GLY A 115 1.22 -17.16 -17.74
C GLY A 115 2.35 -16.13 -17.83
N LEU A 116 3.59 -16.61 -17.85
CA LEU A 116 4.80 -15.78 -17.90
C LEU A 116 5.22 -15.36 -19.31
N LYS A 117 4.57 -15.88 -20.36
CA LYS A 117 5.02 -15.77 -21.77
C LYS A 117 5.33 -14.34 -22.21
N THR A 118 4.51 -13.38 -21.80
CA THR A 118 4.65 -11.97 -22.19
C THR A 118 5.20 -11.09 -21.08
N ASN A 119 5.44 -11.62 -19.88
CA ASN A 119 5.75 -10.80 -18.70
C ASN A 119 6.99 -11.26 -17.90
N GLN A 120 7.78 -12.19 -18.44
CA GLN A 120 9.00 -12.67 -17.78
C GLN A 120 9.97 -11.52 -17.47
N GLY A 121 10.18 -10.59 -18.41
CA GLY A 121 11.10 -9.46 -18.21
C GLY A 121 10.68 -8.51 -17.07
N TYR A 122 9.38 -8.35 -16.85
CA TYR A 122 8.86 -7.61 -15.69
C TYR A 122 9.16 -8.36 -14.39
N VAL A 123 8.88 -9.66 -14.34
CA VAL A 123 9.15 -10.51 -13.17
C VAL A 123 10.64 -10.50 -12.82
N ASP A 124 11.52 -10.65 -13.80
CA ASP A 124 12.97 -10.62 -13.59
C ASP A 124 13.43 -9.26 -13.06
N THR A 125 12.85 -8.17 -13.57
CA THR A 125 13.12 -6.81 -13.11
C THR A 125 12.70 -6.60 -11.66
N VAL A 126 11.48 -7.02 -11.29
CA VAL A 126 10.99 -6.95 -9.92
C VAL A 126 11.88 -7.77 -8.99
N LYS A 127 12.24 -9.00 -9.35
CA LYS A 127 13.10 -9.87 -8.53
C LYS A 127 14.50 -9.27 -8.35
N ARG A 128 15.06 -8.65 -9.39
CA ARG A 128 16.32 -7.92 -9.30
C ARG A 128 16.25 -6.78 -8.29
N PHE A 129 15.19 -5.98 -8.32
CA PHE A 129 15.00 -4.90 -7.35
C PHE A 129 14.69 -5.42 -5.94
N ALA A 130 13.88 -6.47 -5.81
CA ALA A 130 13.53 -7.10 -4.54
C ALA A 130 14.77 -7.58 -3.77
N LYS A 131 15.81 -8.06 -4.47
CA LYS A 131 17.07 -8.48 -3.85
C LYS A 131 17.70 -7.40 -2.97
N ALA A 132 17.55 -6.11 -3.31
CA ALA A 132 18.07 -4.99 -2.52
C ALA A 132 17.33 -4.80 -1.17
N PHE A 133 16.20 -5.47 -0.98
CA PHE A 133 15.30 -5.32 0.16
C PHE A 133 15.06 -6.62 0.93
N GLY A 134 15.76 -7.71 0.59
CA GLY A 134 15.50 -9.04 1.16
C GLY A 134 15.61 -9.13 2.69
N ASP A 135 16.45 -8.28 3.31
CA ASP A 135 16.53 -8.22 4.78
C ASP A 135 15.25 -7.71 5.44
N LEU A 136 14.41 -6.97 4.72
CA LEU A 136 13.14 -6.46 5.25
C LEU A 136 12.06 -7.54 5.35
N ASP A 137 12.20 -8.67 4.64
CA ASP A 137 11.26 -9.80 4.74
C ASP A 137 11.34 -10.50 6.10
N LYS A 138 12.44 -10.29 6.85
CA LYS A 138 12.62 -10.81 8.21
C LYS A 138 11.85 -9.98 9.25
N ILE A 139 11.35 -8.80 8.88
CA ILE A 139 10.58 -7.94 9.79
C ILE A 139 9.20 -8.54 9.96
N THR A 140 8.90 -9.00 11.16
CA THR A 140 7.58 -9.56 11.44
C THR A 140 6.53 -8.45 11.57
N PRO A 141 5.23 -8.75 11.38
CA PRO A 141 4.15 -7.78 11.62
C PRO A 141 4.19 -7.16 13.02
N LYS A 142 4.71 -7.88 14.03
CA LYS A 142 4.87 -7.38 15.40
C LYS A 142 5.96 -6.30 15.50
N ASP A 143 7.01 -6.44 14.69
CA ASP A 143 8.17 -5.55 14.68
C ASP A 143 8.02 -4.41 13.68
N ALA A 144 6.94 -4.42 12.89
CA ALA A 144 6.62 -3.35 11.97
C ALA A 144 6.51 -2.01 12.74
N PRO A 145 7.13 -0.93 12.24
CA PRO A 145 7.14 0.35 12.93
C PRO A 145 5.70 0.87 13.07
N LYS A 146 5.23 0.89 14.31
CA LYS A 146 3.93 1.45 14.69
C LYS A 146 3.98 2.95 14.49
N ARG A 147 3.08 3.48 13.66
CA ARG A 147 2.86 4.92 13.59
C ARG A 147 2.04 5.31 14.81
N THR A 148 2.40 6.41 15.45
CA THR A 148 1.60 6.97 16.55
C THR A 148 1.16 8.40 16.22
N TYR A 149 0.09 8.82 16.88
CA TYR A 149 -0.45 10.17 16.79
C TYR A 149 -0.87 10.66 18.16
N THR A 150 -0.38 11.83 18.54
CA THR A 150 -0.86 12.52 19.74
C THR A 150 -2.12 13.31 19.38
N VAL A 151 -3.24 12.94 20.00
CA VAL A 151 -4.54 13.61 19.83
C VAL A 151 -4.40 15.09 20.17
N LYS A 152 -4.97 15.94 19.32
CA LYS A 152 -5.01 17.39 19.48
C LYS A 152 -6.43 17.85 19.83
N ALA A 153 -6.54 19.05 20.38
CA ALA A 153 -7.84 19.67 20.64
C ALA A 153 -8.66 19.77 19.34
N GLY A 154 -9.92 19.29 19.39
CA GLY A 154 -10.85 19.29 18.26
C GLY A 154 -10.74 18.09 17.31
N ASP A 155 -9.85 17.14 17.59
CA ASP A 155 -9.81 15.86 16.88
C ASP A 155 -10.99 14.97 17.25
N ASN A 156 -11.34 14.08 16.31
CA ASN A 156 -12.13 12.88 16.54
C ASN A 156 -11.54 11.76 15.68
N LEU A 157 -11.91 10.51 15.94
CA LEU A 157 -11.34 9.38 15.21
C LEU A 157 -11.58 9.45 13.70
N TRP A 158 -12.71 10.03 13.25
CA TRP A 158 -13.00 10.26 11.84
C TRP A 158 -11.99 11.22 11.18
N LYS A 159 -11.71 12.37 11.79
CA LYS A 159 -10.72 13.34 11.28
C LYS A 159 -9.31 12.76 11.27
N ILE A 160 -8.97 11.99 12.30
CA ILE A 160 -7.68 11.29 12.38
C ILE A 160 -7.58 10.25 11.25
N ALA A 161 -8.60 9.41 11.06
CA ALA A 161 -8.65 8.45 9.96
C ALA A 161 -8.63 9.13 8.58
N GLN A 162 -9.33 10.25 8.42
CA GLN A 162 -9.28 11.04 7.20
C GLN A 162 -7.86 11.57 6.93
N ARG A 163 -7.12 11.97 7.97
CA ARG A 163 -5.73 12.43 7.85
C ARG A 163 -4.77 11.31 7.46
N PHE A 164 -4.88 10.14 8.08
CA PHE A 164 -3.90 9.06 7.92
C PHE A 164 -4.23 8.09 6.78
N TYR A 165 -5.52 7.85 6.53
CA TYR A 165 -5.99 6.89 5.53
C TYR A 165 -6.70 7.54 4.35
N SER A 166 -6.89 8.87 4.37
CA SER A 166 -7.72 9.60 3.39
C SER A 166 -9.17 9.10 3.30
N GLN A 167 -9.61 8.39 4.35
CA GLN A 167 -10.91 7.74 4.48
C GLN A 167 -11.35 7.81 5.94
N GLY A 168 -12.16 8.81 6.29
CA GLY A 168 -12.68 8.97 7.66
C GLY A 168 -13.50 7.77 8.15
N THR A 169 -14.12 7.02 7.25
CA THR A 169 -14.85 5.76 7.54
C THR A 169 -13.98 4.68 8.18
N ARG A 170 -12.64 4.76 8.04
CA ARG A 170 -11.68 3.83 8.66
C ARG A 170 -11.34 4.18 10.11
N TRP A 171 -12.16 4.99 10.78
CA TRP A 171 -11.97 5.38 12.18
C TRP A 171 -12.01 4.19 13.14
N ASN A 172 -12.78 3.16 12.81
CA ASN A 172 -12.90 1.93 13.59
C ASN A 172 -11.58 1.17 13.70
N GLU A 173 -10.74 1.18 12.66
CA GLU A 173 -9.39 0.58 12.71
C GLU A 173 -8.52 1.26 13.78
N ILE A 174 -8.65 2.58 13.94
CA ILE A 174 -7.94 3.32 15.00
C ILE A 174 -8.53 2.96 16.35
N TYR A 175 -9.85 2.91 16.49
CA TYR A 175 -10.47 2.55 17.75
C TYR A 175 -10.05 1.15 18.21
N ASP A 176 -10.15 0.15 17.34
CA ASP A 176 -9.83 -1.25 17.64
C ASP A 176 -8.38 -1.41 18.11
N ALA A 177 -7.43 -0.69 17.50
CA ALA A 177 -6.02 -0.71 17.89
C ALA A 177 -5.73 0.00 19.22
N ASN A 178 -6.67 0.81 19.73
CA ASN A 178 -6.47 1.67 20.89
C ASN A 178 -7.54 1.51 21.98
N LYS A 179 -8.34 0.44 21.98
CA LYS A 179 -9.36 0.19 23.03
C LYS A 179 -8.80 0.27 24.44
N SER A 180 -7.56 -0.15 24.66
CA SER A 180 -6.88 -0.06 25.96
C SER A 180 -6.52 1.37 26.39
N VAL A 181 -6.43 2.31 25.44
CA VAL A 181 -6.10 3.72 25.68
C VAL A 181 -7.36 4.59 25.73
N ILE A 182 -8.31 4.32 24.83
CA ILE A 182 -9.55 5.10 24.66
C ILE A 182 -10.63 4.63 25.64
N GLY A 183 -10.68 3.34 25.97
CA GLY A 183 -11.75 2.76 26.76
C GLY A 183 -12.97 2.34 25.93
N PRO A 184 -14.13 2.12 26.58
CA PRO A 184 -15.30 1.52 25.94
C PRO A 184 -16.05 2.46 24.98
N ASP A 185 -15.80 3.77 25.05
CA ASP A 185 -16.47 4.77 24.21
C ASP A 185 -15.49 5.35 23.16
N PRO A 186 -15.69 5.08 21.86
CA PRO A 186 -14.82 5.58 20.79
C PRO A 186 -14.84 7.10 20.60
N ASP A 187 -15.86 7.79 21.11
CA ASP A 187 -15.98 9.25 20.95
C ASP A 187 -15.22 10.03 22.04
N LEU A 188 -14.78 9.35 23.12
CA LEU A 188 -14.09 9.95 24.27
C LEU A 188 -12.56 9.98 24.13
N ILE A 189 -12.06 10.47 22.99
CA ILE A 189 -10.61 10.76 22.86
C ILE A 189 -10.26 12.11 23.50
N GLN A 190 -9.10 12.18 24.16
CA GLN A 190 -8.64 13.34 24.91
C GLN A 190 -7.33 13.89 24.33
N PRO A 191 -7.15 15.22 24.24
CA PRO A 191 -5.87 15.80 23.84
C PRO A 191 -4.71 15.27 24.67
N GLY A 192 -3.59 14.95 24.00
CA GLY A 192 -2.42 14.36 24.63
C GLY A 192 -2.39 12.83 24.64
N GLN A 193 -3.52 12.15 24.40
CA GLN A 193 -3.52 10.70 24.21
C GLN A 193 -2.65 10.32 23.01
N VAL A 194 -1.83 9.29 23.16
CA VAL A 194 -1.01 8.74 22.08
C VAL A 194 -1.72 7.52 21.51
N LEU A 195 -2.25 7.64 20.30
CA LEU A 195 -2.93 6.58 19.59
C LEU A 195 -1.99 5.90 18.61
N THR A 196 -2.04 4.58 18.56
CA THR A 196 -1.49 3.78 17.47
C THR A 196 -2.32 4.01 16.21
N ILE A 197 -1.65 4.26 15.09
CA ILE A 197 -2.25 4.34 13.75
C ILE A 197 -1.79 3.08 13.00
N PRO A 198 -2.65 2.05 12.89
CA PRO A 198 -2.38 0.84 12.09
C PRO A 198 -1.94 1.16 10.65
#